data_AF-A0A1E5SR25-F1
#
_entry.id   AF-A0A1E5SR25-F1
#
_cell.length_a   1.000
_cell.length_b   1.000
_cell.length_c   1.000
_cell.angle_alpha   90.00
_cell.angle_beta   90.00
_cell.angle_gamma   90.00
#
_symmetry.space_group_name_H-M   'P 1'
#
loop_
_entity.id
_entity.type
_entity.pdbx_description
1 polymer ?
#
loop_
_entity_poly.entity_id
_entity_poly.type
_entity_poly.pdbx_seq_one_letter_code
_entity_poly.pdbx_strand_id
1 'polypeptide(L)' 'MKKAIYKTNINCGGCIATVTPFMEQAKSVEDWSVDTDSKNKLLTVSGANLDKKEVENLVKSAGFEIKEKKGLFSF' A
#
# COMPACT_ATOMS: atom_id res chain seq x y z
N MET A 1 10.80 -8.54 -10.34
CA MET A 1 10.29 -7.70 -9.24
C MET A 1 8.90 -7.22 -9.61
N LYS A 2 7.89 -7.47 -8.77
CA LYS A 2 6.51 -7.02 -8.98
C LYS A 2 6.30 -5.68 -8.28
N LYS A 3 5.39 -4.86 -8.80
CA LYS A 3 5.03 -3.56 -8.23
C LYS A 3 3.51 -3.38 -8.29
N ALA A 4 2.94 -2.83 -7.23
CA ALA A 4 1.53 -2.46 -7.18
C ALA A 4 1.37 -1.06 -6.61
N ILE A 5 0.34 -0.37 -7.08
CA ILE A 5 0.01 1.00 -6.66
C ILE A 5 -1.44 1.01 -6.21
N TYR A 6 -1.66 1.59 -5.05
CA TYR A 6 -2.96 1.69 -4.42
C TYR A 6 -3.29 3.14 -4.12
N LYS A 7 -4.57 3.46 -4.21
CA LYS A 7 -5.12 4.69 -3.65
C LYS A 7 -5.47 4.42 -2.18
N THR A 8 -5.02 5.29 -1.28
CA THR A 8 -5.29 5.16 0.16
C THR A 8 -5.85 6.45 0.73
N ASN A 9 -6.19 6.44 2.02
CA ASN A 9 -6.49 7.65 2.79
C ASN A 9 -5.33 8.05 3.74
N ILE A 10 -4.15 7.44 3.61
CA ILE A 10 -2.96 7.77 4.42
C ILE A 10 -2.40 9.11 3.93
N ASN A 11 -2.51 10.16 4.72
CA ASN A 11 -2.26 11.54 4.27
C ASN A 11 -1.44 12.40 5.22
N CYS A 12 -0.88 11.81 6.28
CA CYS A 12 -0.19 12.54 7.33
C CYS A 12 1.00 11.73 7.88
N GLY A 13 2.00 12.41 8.44
CA GLY A 13 3.17 11.73 9.04
C GLY A 13 2.79 10.75 10.16
N GLY A 14 1.83 11.12 11.00
CA GLY A 14 1.30 10.21 12.03
C GLY A 14 0.59 8.98 11.43
N CYS A 15 -0.07 9.13 10.30
CA CYS A 15 -0.75 8.05 9.58
C CYS A 15 0.27 7.04 9.02
N ILE A 16 1.41 7.54 8.54
CA ILE A 16 2.54 6.70 8.12
C ILE A 16 3.07 5.92 9.33
N ALA A 17 3.35 6.60 10.45
CA ALA A 17 3.83 5.94 11.66
C ALA A 17 2.89 4.81 12.15
N THR A 18 1.57 4.99 12.01
CA THR A 18 0.57 3.96 12.34
C THR A 18 0.61 2.76 11.39
N VAL A 19 0.80 2.97 10.08
CA VAL A 19 0.79 1.87 9.09
C VAL A 19 2.12 1.11 9.02
N THR A 20 3.25 1.78 9.33
CA THR A 20 4.60 1.20 9.29
C THR A 20 4.70 -0.17 9.97
N PRO A 21 4.32 -0.36 11.25
CA PRO A 21 4.47 -1.67 11.91
C PRO A 21 3.62 -2.77 11.27
N PHE A 22 2.55 -2.44 10.53
CA PHE A 22 1.78 -3.43 9.78
C PHE A 22 2.49 -3.80 8.46
N MET A 23 3.03 -2.81 7.75
CA MET A 23 3.77 -3.04 6.50
C MET A 23 5.08 -3.80 6.73
N GLU A 24 5.74 -3.59 7.88
CA GLU A 24 6.94 -4.36 8.26
C GLU A 24 6.65 -5.86 8.51
N GLN A 25 5.40 -6.23 8.79
CA GLN A 25 4.99 -7.63 8.91
C GLN A 25 4.74 -8.29 7.54
N ALA A 26 4.68 -7.52 6.46
CA ALA A 26 4.44 -8.04 5.13
C ALA A 26 5.64 -8.88 4.66
N LYS A 27 5.41 -10.16 4.40
CA LYS A 27 6.47 -11.08 3.98
C LYS A 27 6.76 -10.97 2.49
N SER A 28 5.76 -10.55 1.71
CA SER A 28 5.87 -10.45 0.25
C SER A 28 6.33 -9.07 -0.26
N VAL A 29 6.45 -8.08 0.63
CA VAL A 29 6.86 -6.71 0.33
C VAL A 29 8.33 -6.54 0.69
N GLU A 30 9.13 -6.07 -0.26
CA GLU A 30 10.53 -5.71 -0.06
C GLU A 30 10.68 -4.20 0.18
N ASP A 31 9.87 -3.39 -0.51
CA ASP A 31 9.90 -1.93 -0.40
C ASP A 31 8.49 -1.35 -0.53
N TRP A 32 8.20 -0.31 0.25
CA TRP A 32 6.94 0.43 0.17
C TRP A 32 7.14 1.92 0.48
N SER A 33 6.28 2.75 -0.11
CA SER A 33 6.26 4.19 0.16
C SER A 33 4.86 4.76 -0.01
N VAL A 34 4.54 5.77 0.79
CA VAL A 34 3.28 6.53 0.68
C VAL A 34 3.60 7.93 0.20
N ASP A 35 2.97 8.32 -0.90
CA ASP A 35 3.01 9.69 -1.42
C ASP A 35 1.90 10.52 -0.75
N THR A 36 2.24 11.16 0.36
CA THR A 36 1.36 12.08 1.10
C THR A 36 1.27 13.47 0.48
N ASP A 37 2.09 13.81 -0.51
CA ASP A 37 2.06 15.12 -1.15
C ASP A 37 1.06 15.15 -2.31
N SER A 38 0.89 14.01 -2.98
CA SER A 38 -0.10 13.85 -4.04
C SER A 38 -1.54 13.97 -3.51
N LYS A 39 -2.44 14.53 -4.32
CA LYS A 39 -3.90 14.51 -4.04
C LYS A 39 -4.48 13.10 -3.97
N ASN A 40 -3.77 12.13 -4.54
CA ASN A 40 -4.24 10.75 -4.66
C ASN A 40 -3.80 9.84 -3.53
N LYS A 41 -2.88 10.28 -2.65
CA LYS A 41 -2.43 9.52 -1.46
C LYS A 41 -2.07 8.08 -1.83
N LEU A 42 -1.06 7.97 -2.71
CA LEU A 42 -0.71 6.72 -3.35
C LEU A 42 0.23 5.91 -2.47
N LEU A 43 -0.14 4.67 -2.17
CA LEU A 43 0.76 3.67 -1.62
C LEU A 43 1.36 2.87 -2.77
N THR A 44 2.69 2.86 -2.85
CA THR A 44 3.45 2.05 -3.78
C THR A 44 4.12 0.92 -3.01
N VAL A 45 4.00 -0.31 -3.49
CA VAL A 45 4.65 -1.48 -2.91
C VAL A 45 5.37 -2.29 -3.99
N SER A 46 6.47 -2.91 -3.63
CA SER A 46 7.22 -3.80 -4.53
C SER A 46 7.86 -4.98 -3.80
N GLY A 47 8.05 -6.07 -4.53
CA GLY A 47 8.70 -7.28 -4.03
C GLY A 47 8.74 -8.39 -5.08
N ALA A 48 9.60 -9.39 -4.91
CA ALA A 48 9.72 -10.52 -5.83
C ALA A 48 8.43 -11.36 -5.88
N ASN A 49 7.87 -11.69 -4.71
CA ASN A 49 6.71 -12.55 -4.53
C ASN A 49 5.46 -11.81 -4.04
N LEU A 50 5.33 -10.52 -4.40
CA LEU A 50 4.30 -9.61 -3.93
C LEU A 50 2.89 -10.22 -3.92
N ASP A 51 2.30 -10.33 -2.73
CA ASP A 51 0.91 -10.72 -2.49
C ASP A 51 0.07 -9.47 -2.22
N LYS A 52 -0.74 -9.12 -3.23
CA LYS A 52 -1.61 -7.94 -3.16
C LYS A 52 -2.66 -8.05 -2.05
N LYS A 53 -3.14 -9.26 -1.74
CA LYS A 53 -4.15 -9.46 -0.68
C LYS A 53 -3.55 -9.26 0.70
N GLU A 54 -2.31 -9.70 0.91
CA GLU A 54 -1.56 -9.44 2.14
C GLU A 54 -1.47 -7.92 2.39
N VAL A 55 -1.02 -7.16 1.40
CA VAL A 55 -0.92 -5.69 1.48
C VAL A 55 -2.27 -5.05 1.80
N GLU A 56 -3.33 -5.44 1.10
CA GLU A 56 -4.67 -4.91 1.36
C GLU A 56 -5.16 -5.19 2.77
N ASN A 57 -4.91 -6.39 3.29
CA ASN A 57 -5.33 -6.79 4.63
C ASN A 57 -4.55 -6.04 5.71
N LEU A 58 -3.22 -5.89 5.55
CA LEU A 58 -2.39 -5.17 6.51
C LEU A 58 -2.80 -3.70 6.62
N VAL A 59 -3.04 -3.04 5.49
CA VAL A 59 -3.45 -1.62 5.48
C VAL A 59 -4.85 -1.44 6.07
N LYS A 60 -5.79 -2.38 5.81
CA LYS A 60 -7.12 -2.38 6.45
C LYS A 60 -7.03 -2.63 7.96
N SER A 61 -6.18 -3.56 8.39
CA SER A 61 -5.94 -3.85 9.82
C SER A 61 -5.34 -2.65 10.56
N ALA A 62 -4.56 -1.82 9.87
CA ALA A 62 -4.07 -0.56 10.40
C ALA A 62 -5.15 0.55 10.49
N GLY A 63 -6.37 0.28 10.02
CA GLY A 63 -7.50 1.22 10.07
C GLY A 63 -7.61 2.14 8.84
N PHE A 64 -6.92 1.83 7.75
CA PHE A 64 -6.89 2.67 6.55
C PHE A 64 -7.68 2.07 5.38
N GLU A 65 -8.20 2.94 4.52
CA GLU A 65 -8.80 2.53 3.26
C GLU A 65 -7.72 2.30 2.20
N ILE A 66 -7.89 1.23 1.42
CA ILE A 66 -6.99 0.88 0.32
C ILE A 66 -7.79 0.38 -0.87
N LYS A 67 -7.50 0.91 -2.05
CA LYS A 67 -8.12 0.52 -3.33
C LYS A 67 -7.03 0.38 -4.37
N GLU A 68 -6.92 -0.81 -4.97
CA GLU A 68 -5.96 -1.05 -6.03
C GLU A 68 -6.24 -0.11 -7.21
N LYS A 69 -5.22 0.58 -7.70
CA LYS A 69 -5.30 1.33 -8.95
C LYS A 69 -5.21 0.32 -10.09
N LYS A 70 -6.24 -0.50 -10.28
CA LYS A 70 -6.36 -1.36 -11.45
C LYS A 70 -6.42 -0.45 -12.67
N GLY A 71 -5.35 -0.48 -13.46
CA GLY A 71 -5.44 -0.08 -14.86
C GLY A 71 -6.57 -0.90 -15.48
N LEU A 72 -7.42 -0.19 -16.22
CA LEU A 72 -8.52 -0.64 -17.06
C LEU A 72 -8.03 -1.65 -18.11
N PHE A 73 -7.60 -2.84 -17.68
CA PHE A 73 -7.17 -3.96 -18.52
C PHE A 73 -7.67 -5.28 -17.90
N SER A 74 -8.96 -5.33 -17.61
CA SER A 74 -9.68 -6.58 -17.75
C SER A 74 -10.20 -6.56 -19.18
N PHE A 75 -9.68 -7.46 -20.01
CA PHE A 75 -10.20 -7.74 -21.35
C PHE A 75 -11.66 -8.18 -21.29
#